data_AF-A0A7R8WE81-F1
#
_entry.id   AF-A0A7R8WE81-F1
#
_cell.length_a   1.000
_cell.length_b   1.000
_cell.length_c   1.000
_cell.angle_alpha   90.00
_cell.angle_beta   90.00
_cell.angle_gamma   90.00
#
_symmetry.space_group_name_H-M   'P 1'
#
loop_
_entity.id
_entity.type
_entity.pdbx_description
1 polymer ?
#
loop_
_entity_poly.entity_id
_entity_poly.type
_entity_poly.pdbx_seq_one_letter_code
_entity_poly.pdbx_strand_id
1 'polypeptide(L)'
;MAASSQMEVSESPPEKKPVSLLVLGMAGSGKTTLVQRLVSHLYSLKKPPYVINLDPACREVSYLCNIDIRDTVKYKEVMKKFKMGPNGAIVTSLNLFATKFDQVLALLDKSSE
;
A
#
# COMPACT_ATOMS: atom_id res chain seq x y z
N MET A 1 15.47 -46.10 30.29
CA MET A 1 15.30 -45.58 28.93
C MET A 1 14.25 -44.49 28.94
N ALA A 2 14.65 -43.24 28.73
CA ALA A 2 13.83 -42.17 28.14
C ALA A 2 14.75 -40.94 28.08
N ALA A 3 15.62 -40.88 27.08
CA ALA A 3 16.34 -39.66 26.75
C ALA A 3 15.35 -38.73 26.04
N SER A 4 15.01 -37.63 26.70
CA SER A 4 14.21 -36.54 26.15
C SER A 4 15.01 -35.85 25.05
N SER A 5 14.69 -36.19 23.79
CA SER A 5 15.19 -35.50 22.61
C SER A 5 14.63 -34.09 22.56
N GLN A 6 15.49 -33.10 22.80
CA GLN A 6 15.20 -31.69 22.55
C GLN A 6 14.97 -31.48 21.06
N MET A 7 13.83 -30.91 20.68
CA MET A 7 13.60 -30.39 19.34
C MET A 7 14.42 -29.11 19.19
N GLU A 8 15.50 -29.18 18.41
CA GLU A 8 16.21 -28.01 17.92
C GLU A 8 15.31 -27.25 16.95
N VAL A 9 14.86 -26.07 17.35
CA VAL A 9 14.23 -25.10 16.45
C VAL A 9 15.34 -24.54 15.58
N SER A 10 15.44 -25.04 14.35
CA SER A 10 16.34 -24.50 13.33
C SER A 10 15.85 -23.10 12.95
N GLU A 11 16.46 -22.07 13.54
CA GLU A 11 16.23 -20.67 13.21
C GLU A 11 16.85 -20.40 11.83
N SER A 12 16.04 -20.48 10.78
CA SER A 12 16.42 -20.08 9.42
C SER A 12 16.84 -18.61 9.42
N PRO A 13 17.89 -18.20 8.67
CA PRO A 13 18.33 -16.81 8.65
C PRO A 13 17.17 -15.89 8.25
N PRO A 14 17.06 -14.69 8.84
CA PRO A 14 15.93 -13.81 8.60
C PRO A 14 15.89 -13.45 7.11
N GLU A 15 14.85 -13.90 6.41
CA GLU A 15 14.53 -13.44 5.07
C GLU A 15 14.58 -11.91 5.06
N LYS A 16 15.39 -11.35 4.15
CA LYS A 16 15.51 -9.89 3.99
C LYS A 16 14.19 -9.34 3.46
N LYS A 17 13.29 -9.01 4.37
CA LYS A 17 12.02 -8.35 4.04
C LYS A 17 12.31 -7.00 3.37
N PRO A 18 11.56 -6.64 2.31
CA PRO A 18 11.75 -5.37 1.63
C PRO A 18 11.44 -4.19 2.56
N VAL A 19 12.14 -3.07 2.36
CA VAL A 19 11.89 -1.84 3.11
C VAL A 19 10.56 -1.25 2.64
N SER A 20 9.60 -1.11 3.55
CA SER A 20 8.31 -0.47 3.28
C SER A 20 8.32 0.97 3.77
N LEU A 21 7.98 1.93 2.90
CA LEU A 21 7.89 3.35 3.24
C LEU A 21 6.42 3.81 3.21
N LEU A 22 5.91 4.23 4.36
CA LEU A 22 4.58 4.83 4.47
C LEU A 22 4.69 6.35 4.62
N VAL A 23 4.15 7.09 3.65
CA VAL A 23 4.21 8.57 3.64
C VAL A 23 2.91 9.14 4.24
N LEU A 24 3.02 9.75 5.42
CA LEU A 24 1.92 10.38 6.15
C LEU A 24 2.14 11.89 6.29
N GLY A 25 1.05 12.64 6.51
CA GLY A 25 1.10 14.10 6.62
C GLY A 25 -0.20 14.80 6.27
N MET A 26 -0.32 16.07 6.65
CA MET A 26 -1.51 16.90 6.42
C MET A 26 -1.83 17.09 4.93
N ALA A 27 -3.08 17.45 4.60
CA ALA A 27 -3.43 17.85 3.25
C ALA A 27 -2.57 19.05 2.81
N GLY A 28 -2.03 19.01 1.59
CA GLY A 28 -1.14 20.07 1.08
C GLY A 28 0.32 19.99 1.52
N SER A 29 0.72 19.04 2.38
CA SER A 29 2.12 18.91 2.84
C SER A 29 3.10 18.36 1.78
N GLY A 30 2.66 18.14 0.54
CA GLY A 30 3.51 17.66 -0.55
C GLY A 30 3.78 16.15 -0.59
N LYS A 31 2.97 15.31 0.10
CA LYS A 31 3.14 13.84 0.10
C LYS A 31 3.26 13.23 -1.29
N THR A 32 2.31 13.55 -2.18
CA THR A 32 2.29 13.04 -3.55
C THR A 32 3.54 13.49 -4.32
N THR A 33 3.99 14.72 -4.13
CA THR A 33 5.21 15.27 -4.73
C THR A 33 6.47 14.55 -4.23
N LEU A 34 6.54 14.25 -2.92
CA LEU A 34 7.63 13.48 -2.33
C LEU A 34 7.69 12.07 -2.94
N VAL A 35 6.55 11.37 -2.99
CA VAL A 35 6.47 10.02 -3.58
C VAL A 35 6.87 10.05 -5.05
N GLN A 36 6.35 11.01 -5.83
CA GLN A 36 6.71 11.17 -7.23
C GLN A 36 8.23 11.30 -7.42
N ARG A 37 8.89 12.18 -6.64
CA ARG A 37 10.32 12.41 -6.76
C ARG A 37 11.14 11.21 -6.31
N LEU A 38 10.72 10.56 -5.22
CA LEU A 38 11.36 9.35 -4.70
C LEU A 38 11.32 8.21 -5.72
N VAL A 39 10.13 7.97 -6.30
CA VAL A 39 9.94 6.95 -7.33
C VAL A 39 10.83 7.26 -8.53
N SER A 40 10.76 8.48 -9.08
CA SER A 40 11.60 8.91 -10.21
C SER A 40 13.09 8.72 -9.93
N HIS A 41 13.55 9.04 -8.72
CA HIS A 41 14.95 8.83 -8.32
C HIS A 41 15.32 7.34 -8.26
N LEU A 42 14.49 6.48 -7.66
CA LEU A 42 14.74 5.04 -7.59
C LEU A 42 14.73 4.36 -8.97
N TYR A 43 13.86 4.82 -9.88
CA TYR A 43 13.90 4.42 -11.29
C TYR A 43 15.22 4.79 -11.97
N SER A 44 15.76 5.99 -11.70
CA SER A 44 17.07 6.41 -12.25
C SER A 44 18.23 5.55 -11.75
N LEU A 45 18.09 4.96 -10.56
CA LEU A 45 19.06 4.03 -9.96
C LEU A 45 18.85 2.56 -10.40
N LYS A 46 17.95 2.30 -11.36
CA LYS A 46 17.56 0.96 -11.81
C LYS A 46 17.04 0.05 -10.69
N LYS A 47 16.43 0.64 -9.65
CA LYS A 47 15.79 -0.06 -8.54
C LYS A 47 14.32 0.36 -8.44
N PRO A 48 13.47 -0.03 -9.40
CA PRO A 48 12.07 0.41 -9.42
C PRO A 48 11.35 -0.07 -8.14
N PRO A 49 10.72 0.83 -7.36
CA PRO A 49 9.97 0.45 -6.18
C PRO A 49 8.60 -0.10 -6.56
N TYR A 50 8.02 -0.92 -5.68
CA TYR A 50 6.60 -1.27 -5.74
C TYR A 50 5.79 -0.16 -5.08
N VAL A 51 4.91 0.50 -5.84
CA VAL A 51 4.21 1.72 -5.42
C VAL A 51 2.72 1.46 -5.22
N ILE A 52 2.21 1.86 -4.06
CA ILE A 52 0.79 1.74 -3.71
C ILE A 52 0.22 3.14 -3.45
N ASN A 53 -0.87 3.48 -4.14
CA ASN A 53 -1.66 4.66 -3.85
C ASN A 53 -2.88 4.31 -2.97
N LEU A 54 -2.93 4.90 -1.78
CA LEU A 54 -4.02 4.74 -0.81
C LEU A 54 -4.93 5.97 -0.71
N ASP A 55 -4.68 7.04 -1.47
CA ASP A 55 -5.49 8.25 -1.43
C ASP A 55 -6.62 8.20 -2.49
N PRO A 56 -7.90 8.05 -2.09
CA PRO A 56 -9.03 8.00 -3.02
C PRO A 56 -9.41 9.38 -3.58
N ALA A 57 -8.97 10.47 -2.95
CA ALA A 57 -9.31 11.84 -3.32
C ALA A 57 -8.27 12.48 -4.26
N CYS A 58 -7.14 11.82 -4.50
CA CYS A 58 -6.08 12.31 -5.40
C CYS A 58 -6.56 12.33 -6.86
N ARG A 59 -6.56 13.51 -7.49
CA ARG A 59 -7.07 13.71 -8.86
C ARG A 59 -6.15 13.12 -9.92
N GLU A 60 -4.85 13.33 -9.77
CA GLU A 60 -3.83 12.90 -10.72
C GLU A 60 -2.71 12.25 -9.95
N VAL A 61 -2.30 11.06 -10.40
CA VAL A 61 -1.13 10.39 -9.85
C VAL A 61 -0.07 10.40 -10.94
N SER A 62 0.92 11.28 -10.78
CA SER A 62 1.98 11.52 -11.76
C SER A 62 3.11 10.48 -11.67
N TYR A 63 2.84 9.29 -11.15
CA TYR A 63 3.79 8.19 -11.01
C TYR A 63 3.13 6.84 -11.31
N LEU A 64 3.93 5.88 -11.78
CA LEU A 64 3.47 4.51 -12.02
C LEU A 64 3.12 3.86 -10.68
N CYS A 65 1.85 3.48 -10.52
CA CYS A 65 1.32 2.78 -9.35
C CYS A 65 1.12 1.31 -9.71
N ASN A 66 1.54 0.40 -8.85
CA ASN A 66 1.23 -1.02 -8.99
C ASN A 66 -0.18 -1.31 -8.46
N ILE A 67 -0.57 -0.65 -7.37
CA ILE A 67 -1.89 -0.78 -6.76
C ILE A 67 -2.44 0.62 -6.50
N ASP A 68 -3.66 0.90 -6.98
CA ASP A 68 -4.36 2.15 -6.74
C ASP A 68 -5.76 1.90 -6.17
N ILE A 69 -6.05 2.49 -5.01
CA ILE A 69 -7.38 2.43 -4.38
C ILE A 69 -8.49 2.94 -5.31
N ARG A 70 -8.18 3.85 -6.23
CA ARG A 70 -9.16 4.48 -7.15
C ARG A 70 -9.74 3.48 -8.15
N ASP A 71 -9.02 2.41 -8.46
CA ASP A 71 -9.50 1.32 -9.34
C ASP A 71 -10.57 0.48 -8.66
N THR A 72 -10.47 0.34 -7.34
CA THR A 72 -11.40 -0.46 -6.53
C THR A 72 -12.59 0.37 -6.05
N VAL A 73 -12.34 1.64 -5.69
CA VAL A 73 -13.36 2.51 -5.09
C VAL A 73 -13.35 3.89 -5.77
N LYS A 74 -14.44 4.18 -6.49
CA LYS A 74 -14.63 5.49 -7.11
C LYS A 74 -15.20 6.49 -6.11
N TYR A 75 -14.34 7.35 -5.58
CA TYR A 75 -14.68 8.40 -4.62
C TYR A 75 -15.95 9.21 -4.99
N LYS A 76 -16.07 9.66 -6.25
CA LYS A 76 -17.23 10.42 -6.74
C LYS A 76 -18.53 9.61 -6.70
N GLU A 77 -18.46 8.30 -6.95
CA GLU A 77 -19.62 7.42 -6.89
C GLU A 77 -20.03 7.15 -5.44
N VAL A 78 -19.06 6.98 -4.53
CA VAL A 78 -19.33 6.83 -3.09
C VAL A 78 -20.04 8.06 -2.53
N MET A 79 -19.55 9.27 -2.86
CA MET A 79 -20.21 10.53 -2.48
C MET A 79 -21.67 10.59 -2.95
N LYS A 80 -21.93 10.21 -4.21
CA LYS A 80 -23.28 10.25 -4.79
C LYS A 80 -24.21 9.18 -4.20
N LYS A 81 -23.75 7.93 -4.10
CA LYS A 81 -24.56 6.78 -3.64
C LYS A 81 -24.95 6.92 -2.18
N PHE A 82 -24.01 7.33 -1.33
CA PHE A 82 -24.22 7.43 0.11
C PHE A 82 -24.56 8.86 0.58
N LYS A 83 -24.75 9.81 -0.35
CA LYS A 83 -25.09 11.23 -0.08
C LYS A 83 -24.26 11.85 1.04
N MET A 84 -22.97 11.57 1.04
CA MET A 84 -22.05 11.95 2.10
C MET A 84 -21.08 13.04 1.63
N GLY A 85 -20.71 13.90 2.57
CA GLY A 85 -19.70 14.93 2.35
C GLY A 85 -18.31 14.35 2.06
N PRO A 86 -17.35 15.19 1.65
CA PRO A 86 -16.05 14.74 1.16
C PRO A 86 -15.27 13.91 2.18
N ASN A 87 -15.34 14.26 3.47
CA ASN A 87 -14.67 13.52 4.55
C ASN A 87 -15.30 12.14 4.80
N GLY A 88 -16.64 12.06 4.77
CA GLY A 88 -17.34 10.79 4.94
C GLY A 88 -17.02 9.81 3.81
N ALA A 89 -16.96 10.32 2.57
CA ALA A 89 -16.59 9.50 1.43
C ALA A 89 -15.14 8.99 1.48
N ILE A 90 -14.19 9.74 2.08
CA ILE A 90 -12.81 9.25 2.27
C ILE A 90 -12.81 8.04 3.21
N VAL A 91 -13.44 8.15 4.38
CA VAL A 91 -13.48 7.07 5.38
C VAL A 91 -14.20 5.85 4.81
N THR A 92 -15.34 6.03 4.16
CA THR A 92 -16.06 4.92 3.52
C THR A 92 -15.23 4.26 2.42
N SER A 93 -14.48 5.04 1.63
CA SER A 93 -13.63 4.47 0.59
C SER A 93 -12.49 3.64 1.15
N LEU A 94 -11.86 4.11 2.23
CA LEU A 94 -10.84 3.36 2.96
C LEU A 94 -11.41 2.08 3.59
N ASN A 95 -12.62 2.13 4.15
CA ASN A 95 -13.27 0.94 4.72
C ASN A 95 -13.58 -0.10 3.64
N LEU A 96 -14.09 0.32 2.48
CA LEU A 96 -14.33 -0.58 1.35
C LEU A 96 -13.03 -1.20 0.84
N PHE A 97 -11.94 -0.43 0.79
CA PHE A 97 -10.63 -0.96 0.43
C PHE A 97 -10.10 -1.95 1.47
N ALA A 98 -10.30 -1.68 2.76
CA ALA A 98 -9.90 -2.58 3.85
C ALA A 98 -10.53 -3.97 3.71
N THR A 99 -11.78 -4.07 3.24
CA THR A 99 -12.43 -5.38 2.99
C THR A 99 -11.77 -6.23 1.91
N LYS A 100 -10.94 -5.62 1.06
CA LYS A 100 -10.19 -6.30 -0.01
C LYS A 100 -8.68 -6.27 0.23
N PHE A 101 -8.25 -5.82 1.40
CA PHE A 101 -6.83 -5.66 1.70
C PHE A 101 -6.07 -6.99 1.68
N ASP A 102 -6.74 -8.09 2.00
CA ASP A 102 -6.15 -9.44 1.91
C ASP A 102 -5.72 -9.78 0.48
N GLN A 103 -6.46 -9.32 -0.53
CA GLN A 103 -6.10 -9.53 -1.94
C GLN A 103 -4.85 -8.71 -2.30
N VAL A 104 -4.71 -7.52 -1.72
CA VAL A 104 -3.54 -6.65 -1.89
C VAL A 104 -2.30 -7.29 -1.25
N LEU A 105 -2.44 -7.87 -0.06
CA LEU A 105 -1.36 -8.62 0.60
C LEU A 105 -0.93 -9.83 -0.24
N ALA A 106 -1.88 -10.61 -0.76
CA ALA A 106 -1.55 -11.74 -1.63
C ALA A 106 -0.83 -11.33 -2.93
N LEU A 107 -1.09 -10.13 -3.46
CA LEU A 107 -0.36 -9.58 -4.61
C LEU A 107 1.06 -9.13 -4.23
N LEU A 108 1.24 -8.62 -3.01
CA LEU A 108 2.54 -8.22 -2.48
C LEU A 108 3.44 -9.43 -2.25
N ASP A 109 2.93 -10.49 -1.64
CA ASP A 109 3.69 -11.72 -1.38
C ASP A 109 4.20 -12.36 -2.69
N LYS A 110 3.35 -12.39 -3.73
CA LYS A 110 3.76 -12.86 -5.07
C LYS A 110 4.81 -11.99 -5.75
N SER A 111 4.92 -10.72 -5.37
CA SER A 111 5.92 -9.80 -5.93
C SER A 111 7.26 -9.85 -5.20
N SER A 112 7.29 -10.51 -4.03
CA SER A 112 8.50 -10.73 -3.22
C SER A 112 9.20 -12.07 -3.46
N GLU A 113 8.55 -13.01 -4.16
CA GLU A 113 9.18 -14.21 -4.75
C GLU A 113 9.88 -13.89 -6.07
#